data_AF-A0A914S325-F1
#
_entry.id   AF-A0A914S325-F1
#
_cell.length_a   1.000
_cell.length_b   1.000
_cell.length_c   1.000
_cell.angle_alpha   90.00
_cell.angle_beta   90.00
_cell.angle_gamma   90.00
#
_symmetry.space_group_name_H-M   'P 1'
#
loop_
_entity.id
_entity.type
_entity.pdbx_description
1 polymer ?
#
loop_
_entity_poly.entity_id
_entity_poly.type
_entity_poly.pdbx_seq_one_letter_code
_entity_poly.pdbx_strand_id
1 'polypeptide(L)'
;MRQEILERRRKKHLLNEQEVSRRWAFEESIKRPYFHVKPLERAQLRNWRAYLDYEIERGDPNRIVILFERCLIACAMYEEMWIKVYFKVSLKLCVIML
;
A
#
# COMPACT_ATOMS: atom_id res chain seq x y z
N MET A 1 0.01 16.09 33.96
CA MET A 1 0.95 16.46 32.86
C MET A 1 1.82 15.30 32.33
N ARG A 2 2.82 14.76 33.08
CA ARG A 2 3.70 13.66 32.55
C ARG A 2 2.92 12.40 32.17
N GLN A 3 1.97 11.97 33.00
CA GLN A 3 1.18 10.77 32.75
C GLN A 3 0.27 10.91 31.52
N GLU A 4 -0.38 12.06 31.34
CA GLU A 4 -1.20 12.33 30.14
C GLU A 4 -0.40 12.27 28.84
N ILE A 5 0.84 12.77 28.84
CA ILE A 5 1.73 12.69 27.67
C ILE A 5 2.06 11.22 27.36
N LEU A 6 2.35 10.42 28.39
CA LEU A 6 2.64 8.99 28.22
C LEU A 6 1.43 8.22 27.70
N GLU A 7 0.23 8.49 28.23
CA GLU A 7 -1.01 7.86 27.77
C GLU A 7 -1.33 8.19 26.30
N ARG A 8 -1.20 9.47 25.91
CA ARG A 8 -1.41 9.87 24.50
C ARG A 8 -0.45 9.15 23.55
N ARG A 9 0.83 9.02 23.94
CA ARG A 9 1.84 8.30 23.14
C ARG A 9 1.54 6.81 23.05
N ARG A 10 1.18 6.17 24.17
CA ARG A 10 0.76 4.76 24.21
C ARG A 10 -0.40 4.49 23.26
N LYS A 11 -1.46 5.31 23.35
CA LYS A 11 -2.63 5.17 22.47
C LYS A 11 -2.24 5.26 20.99
N LYS A 12 -1.43 6.25 20.60
CA LYS A 12 -0.97 6.41 19.22
C LYS A 12 -0.12 5.22 18.77
N HIS A 13 0.79 4.75 19.62
CA HIS A 13 1.65 3.61 19.32
C HIS A 13 0.83 2.33 19.11
N LEU A 14 -0.12 2.03 20.01
CA LEU A 14 -0.98 0.85 19.92
C LEU A 14 -1.82 0.86 18.64
N LEU A 15 -2.40 2.01 18.27
CA LEU A 15 -3.14 2.15 17.03
C LEU A 15 -2.23 1.90 15.81
N ASN A 16 -1.02 2.47 15.82
CA ASN A 16 -0.06 2.28 14.74
C ASN A 16 0.41 0.81 14.64
N GLU A 17 0.64 0.14 15.76
CA GLU A 17 1.03 -1.27 15.80
C GLU A 17 -0.04 -2.17 15.18
N GLN A 18 -1.31 -1.92 15.47
CA GLN A 18 -2.42 -2.62 14.82
C GLN A 18 -2.43 -2.39 13.31
N GLU A 19 -2.23 -1.15 12.87
CA GLU A 19 -2.15 -0.82 11.45
C GLU A 19 -0.96 -1.49 10.74
N VAL A 20 0.20 -1.57 11.41
CA VAL A 20 1.40 -2.25 10.90
C VAL A 20 1.16 -3.76 10.82
N SER A 21 0.60 -4.36 11.87
CA SER A 21 0.31 -5.79 11.91
C SER A 21 -0.60 -6.23 10.77
N ARG A 22 -1.62 -5.43 10.44
CA ARG A 22 -2.53 -5.72 9.31
C ARG A 22 -1.85 -5.71 7.94
N ARG A 23 -0.74 -4.96 7.79
CA ARG A 23 0.01 -4.84 6.53
C ARG A 23 1.22 -5.77 6.47
N TRP A 24 1.61 -6.32 7.61
CA TRP A 24 2.86 -7.07 7.77
C TRP A 24 3.01 -8.19 6.74
N ALA A 25 1.96 -9.00 6.54
CA ALA A 25 1.99 -10.11 5.59
C ALA A 25 2.26 -9.65 4.14
N PHE A 26 1.77 -8.48 3.74
CA PHE A 26 2.04 -7.92 2.42
C PHE A 26 3.46 -7.38 2.31
N GLU A 27 3.93 -6.65 3.33
CA GLU A 27 5.27 -6.04 3.33
C GLU A 27 6.37 -7.10 3.42
N GLU A 28 6.22 -8.11 4.29
CA GLU A 28 7.17 -9.21 4.45
C GLU A 28 7.32 -10.05 3.16
N SER A 29 6.23 -10.19 2.40
CA SER A 29 6.28 -10.93 1.15
C SER A 29 6.87 -10.14 -0.01
N ILE A 30 7.14 -8.82 0.12
CA ILE A 30 7.85 -8.04 -0.90
C ILE A 30 9.35 -8.30 -0.79
N LYS A 31 9.91 -9.06 -1.73
CA LYS A 31 11.36 -9.37 -1.74
C LYS A 31 12.20 -8.36 -2.51
N ARG A 32 11.58 -7.67 -3.48
CA ARG A 32 12.25 -6.73 -4.39
C ARG A 32 11.41 -5.44 -4.51
N PRO A 33 11.66 -4.43 -3.65
CA PRO A 33 10.90 -3.17 -3.65
C PRO A 33 11.41 -2.15 -4.69
N TYR A 34 12.38 -2.51 -5.53
CA TYR A 34 13.02 -1.64 -6.50
C TYR A 34 12.94 -2.24 -7.92
N PHE A 35 13.10 -1.38 -8.92
CA PHE A 35 13.16 -1.80 -10.32
C PHE A 35 14.38 -2.68 -10.59
N HIS A 36 14.17 -3.80 -11.28
CA HIS A 36 15.27 -4.61 -11.79
C HIS A 36 14.78 -5.45 -12.98
N VAL A 37 15.63 -5.60 -14.01
CA VAL A 37 15.27 -6.19 -15.32
C VAL A 37 14.79 -7.65 -15.26
N LYS A 38 15.33 -8.46 -14.33
CA LYS A 38 14.81 -9.82 -14.08
C LYS A 38 13.33 -9.76 -13.70
N PRO A 39 12.47 -10.55 -14.36
CA PRO A 39 11.04 -10.55 -14.06
C PRO A 39 10.79 -10.90 -12.59
N LEU A 40 9.73 -10.31 -12.02
CA LEU A 40 9.18 -10.71 -10.75
C LEU A 40 8.46 -12.06 -10.87
N GLU A 41 8.54 -12.84 -9.80
CA GLU A 41 7.77 -14.07 -9.67
C GLU A 41 6.27 -13.77 -9.65
N ARG A 42 5.45 -14.69 -10.17
CA ARG A 42 3.99 -14.57 -10.15
C ARG A 42 3.42 -14.34 -8.73
N ALA A 43 4.08 -14.89 -7.71
CA ALA A 43 3.70 -14.68 -6.31
C ALA A 43 3.84 -13.21 -5.87
N GLN A 44 4.92 -12.53 -6.29
CA GLN A 44 5.13 -11.10 -6.01
C GLN A 44 4.06 -10.25 -6.70
N LEU A 45 3.75 -10.55 -7.97
CA LEU A 45 2.71 -9.84 -8.72
C LEU A 45 1.31 -10.01 -8.07
N ARG A 46 0.99 -11.22 -7.60
CA ARG A 46 -0.25 -11.45 -6.84
C ARG A 46 -0.28 -10.68 -5.53
N ASN A 47 0.85 -10.64 -4.80
CA ASN A 47 0.94 -9.88 -3.56
C ASN A 47 0.70 -8.38 -3.79
N TRP A 48 1.37 -7.78 -4.78
CA TRP A 48 1.16 -6.37 -5.13
C TRP A 48 -0.31 -6.06 -5.47
N ARG A 49 -0.97 -6.94 -6.23
CA ARG A 49 -2.40 -6.78 -6.53
C ARG A 49 -3.27 -6.84 -5.29
N ALA A 50 -3.04 -7.84 -4.43
CA ALA A 50 -3.81 -8.01 -3.20
C ALA A 50 -3.60 -6.84 -2.24
N TYR A 51 -2.37 -6.33 -2.13
CA TYR A 51 -2.05 -5.20 -1.27
C TYR A 51 -2.69 -3.90 -1.78
N LEU A 52 -2.62 -3.65 -3.09
CA LEU A 52 -3.32 -2.52 -3.71
C LEU A 52 -4.83 -2.61 -3.50
N ASP A 53 -5.44 -3.77 -3.72
CA ASP A 53 -6.87 -3.95 -3.51
C ASP A 53 -7.25 -3.72 -2.02
N TYR A 54 -6.41 -4.18 -1.08
CA TYR A 54 -6.59 -3.94 0.36
C TYR A 54 -6.57 -2.44 0.73
N GLU A 55 -5.57 -1.67 0.29
CA GLU A 55 -5.54 -0.23 0.59
C GLU A 55 -6.67 0.53 -0.12
N ILE A 56 -7.02 0.11 -1.33
CA ILE A 56 -8.14 0.67 -2.09
C ILE A 56 -9.49 0.44 -1.39
N GLU A 57 -9.67 -0.69 -0.71
CA GLU A 57 -10.84 -0.97 0.11
C GLU A 57 -10.85 -0.14 1.40
N ARG A 58 -9.67 0.06 2.01
CA ARG A 58 -9.49 0.91 3.20
C ARG A 58 -9.77 2.40 2.93
N GLY A 59 -9.56 2.86 1.70
CA GLY A 59 -10.00 4.18 1.25
C GLY A 59 -9.17 5.38 1.75
N ASP A 60 -7.93 5.18 2.20
CA ASP A 60 -7.02 6.29 2.53
C ASP A 60 -6.27 6.74 1.26
N PRO A 61 -6.60 7.91 0.69
CA PRO A 61 -6.06 8.33 -0.61
C PRO A 61 -4.54 8.46 -0.59
N ASN A 62 -3.97 8.99 0.50
CA ASN A 62 -2.53 9.21 0.60
C ASN A 62 -1.77 7.88 0.61
N ARG A 63 -2.28 6.89 1.36
CA ARG A 63 -1.66 5.56 1.40
C ARG A 63 -1.79 4.83 0.07
N ILE A 64 -2.94 4.93 -0.59
CA ILE A 64 -3.17 4.32 -1.90
C ILE A 64 -2.18 4.88 -2.93
N VAL A 65 -2.00 6.20 -2.98
CA VAL A 65 -1.06 6.86 -3.91
C VAL A 65 0.37 6.43 -3.64
N ILE A 66 0.82 6.46 -2.38
CA ILE A 66 2.19 6.04 -2.01
C ILE A 66 2.43 4.57 -2.37
N LEU A 67 1.47 3.68 -2.08
CA LEU A 67 1.61 2.25 -2.40
C LEU A 67 1.64 2.02 -3.92
N PHE A 68 0.86 2.79 -4.67
CA PHE A 68 0.86 2.74 -6.11
C PHE A 68 2.21 3.11 -6.72
N GLU A 69 2.79 4.25 -6.31
CA GLU A 69 4.10 4.69 -6.78
C GLU A 69 5.16 3.61 -6.50
N ARG A 70 5.15 3.01 -5.31
CA ARG A 70 6.03 1.89 -4.94
C ARG A 70 5.82 0.67 -5.86
N CYS A 71 4.56 0.31 -6.12
CA CYS A 71 4.22 -0.83 -6.98
C CYS A 71 4.73 -0.61 -8.41
N LEU A 72 4.61 0.59 -8.96
CA LEU A 72 5.07 0.88 -10.32
C LEU A 72 6.58 0.87 -10.47
N ILE A 73 7.32 1.29 -9.44
CA ILE A 73 8.78 1.18 -9.44
C ILE A 73 9.19 -0.30 -9.56
N ALA A 74 8.61 -1.17 -8.72
CA ALA A 74 8.92 -2.60 -8.75
C ALA A 74 8.39 -3.30 -10.01
N CYS A 75 7.22 -2.89 -10.51
CA CYS A 75 6.49 -3.54 -11.60
C CYS A 75 6.52 -2.76 -12.92
N ALA A 76 7.52 -1.89 -13.15
CA ALA A 76 7.53 -0.97 -14.29
C ALA A 76 7.34 -1.67 -15.66
N MET A 77 7.82 -2.91 -15.79
CA MET A 77 7.75 -3.73 -17.02
C MET A 77 6.40 -4.45 -17.23
N TYR A 78 5.44 -4.32 -16.29
CA TYR A 78 4.16 -5.02 -16.33
C TYR A 78 3.01 -4.06 -16.63
N GLU A 79 2.68 -3.90 -17.91
CA GLU A 79 1.63 -3.00 -18.41
C GLU A 79 0.27 -3.21 -17.70
N GLU A 80 -0.09 -4.46 -17.40
CA GLU A 80 -1.31 -4.79 -16.65
C GLU A 80 -1.40 -4.10 -15.27
N MET A 81 -0.27 -3.83 -14.61
CA MET A 81 -0.24 -3.11 -13.34
C MET A 81 -0.52 -1.62 -13.54
N TRP A 82 -0.01 -1.04 -14.61
CA TRP A 82 -0.31 0.34 -15.00
C TRP A 82 -1.79 0.51 -15.31
N ILE A 83 -2.35 -0.34 -16.18
CA ILE A 83 -3.76 -0.30 -16.58
C ILE A 83 -4.67 -0.38 -15.35
N LYS A 84 -4.46 -1.36 -14.47
CA LYS A 84 -5.28 -1.53 -13.26
C LYS A 84 -5.31 -0.25 -12.44
N VAL A 85 -4.19 0.45 -12.34
CA VAL A 85 -4.13 1.63 -11.49
C VAL A 85 -4.69 2.87 -12.18
N TYR A 86 -4.40 3.10 -13.46
CA TYR A 86 -5.04 4.19 -14.20
C TYR A 86 -6.56 4.11 -14.10
N PHE A 87 -7.15 2.92 -14.31
CA PHE A 87 -8.59 2.77 -14.17
C PHE A 87 -9.07 2.94 -12.71
N LYS A 88 -8.47 2.23 -11.74
CA LYS A 88 -9.01 2.24 -10.36
C LYS A 88 -8.76 3.54 -9.60
N VAL A 89 -7.62 4.20 -9.80
CA VAL A 89 -7.27 5.44 -9.09
C VAL A 89 -7.98 6.63 -9.70
N SER A 90 -8.09 6.73 -11.03
CA SER A 90 -8.87 7.80 -11.67
C SER A 90 -10.37 7.72 -11.34
N LEU A 91 -10.95 6.51 -11.29
CA LEU A 91 -12.36 6.33 -10.90
C LEU A 91 -12.61 6.64 -9.42
N LYS A 92 -11.75 6.17 -8.50
CA LYS A 92 -11.97 6.40 -7.06
C LYS A 92 -11.59 7.82 -6.59
N LEU A 93 -10.58 8.47 -7.17
CA LEU A 93 -10.31 9.88 -6.86
C LEU A 93 -11.43 10.79 -7.38
N CYS A 94 -12.01 10.51 -8.55
CA CYS A 94 -13.18 11.26 -9.02
C CYS A 94 -14.40 11.10 -8.09
N VAL A 95 -14.63 9.92 -7.52
CA VAL A 95 -15.77 9.67 -6.62
C VAL A 95 -15.53 10.18 -5.19
N ILE A 96 -14.28 10.32 -4.75
CA ILE A 96 -13.94 10.85 -3.41
C ILE A 96 -13.82 12.39 -3.41
N MET A 97 -13.64 13.02 -4.58
CA MET A 97 -13.59 14.48 -4.74
C MET A 97 -14.94 15.12 -5.15
N LEU A 98 -16.01 14.33 -5.30
CA LEU A 98 -17.39 14.78 -5.53
C LEU A 98 -18.23 14.45 -4.29
#